data_AF-A0AA43L2Y4-F1
#
_entry.id   AF-A0AA43L2Y4-F1
#
_cell.length_a   1.000
_cell.length_b   1.000
_cell.length_c   1.000
_cell.angle_alpha   90.00
_cell.angle_beta   90.00
_cell.angle_gamma   90.00
#
_symmetry.space_group_name_H-M   'P 1'
#
loop_
_entity.id
_entity.type
_entity.pdbx_description
1 polymer ?
#
loop_
_entity_poly.entity_id
_entity_poly.type
_entity_poly.pdbx_seq_one_letter_code
_entity_poly.pdbx_strand_id
1 'polypeptide(L)'
;MDKRWLLAPIFVVSLLTAPVANAALPAYFTYIMDGGGKVTSSALVKDGMTYVSASHWEAAGLKVVWDKSHQRAEFTGWGKKIAVRIGSKQGVLDGKLVNAEGVPFELNGQLYVPARFLVNSLGGTTVSWDATKRIYTATGLLSFASASAQFGGSTYTVDKKTGSLYLTDSAGHTRLLANLGSQLFDAVQFNFQKTPKGLLYLTLTDVYGEPHINNKWYTIN
;
A
#
# COMPACT_ATOMS: atom_id res chain seq x y z
N MET A 1 58.31 -64.38 7.57
CA MET A 1 58.61 -62.93 7.56
C MET A 1 57.56 -62.31 6.64
N ASP A 2 56.41 -61.97 7.20
CA ASP A 2 55.22 -61.63 6.42
C ASP A 2 55.06 -60.12 6.36
N LYS A 3 55.22 -59.53 5.16
CA LYS A 3 54.97 -58.12 4.91
C LYS A 3 53.51 -57.93 4.50
N ARG A 4 52.68 -57.45 5.42
CA ARG A 4 51.32 -56.98 5.12
C ARG A 4 51.39 -55.54 4.60
N TRP A 5 50.99 -55.32 3.35
CA TRP A 5 50.78 -53.98 2.79
C TRP A 5 49.42 -53.45 3.26
N LEU A 6 49.43 -52.27 3.90
CA LEU A 6 48.22 -51.51 4.23
C LEU A 6 47.91 -50.57 3.07
N LEU A 7 46.82 -50.84 2.34
CA LEU A 7 46.22 -49.91 1.41
C LEU A 7 45.35 -48.92 2.21
N ALA A 8 45.73 -47.64 2.20
CA ALA A 8 44.91 -46.56 2.75
C ALA A 8 43.88 -46.10 1.69
N PRO A 9 42.58 -45.96 2.03
CA PRO A 9 41.60 -45.42 1.11
C PRO A 9 41.73 -43.90 1.03
N ILE A 10 41.92 -43.37 -0.17
CA ILE A 10 41.83 -41.93 -0.46
C ILE A 10 40.34 -41.56 -0.49
N PHE A 11 39.88 -40.81 0.50
CA PHE A 11 38.57 -40.15 0.47
C PHE A 11 38.67 -38.91 -0.43
N VAL A 12 38.09 -38.99 -1.63
CA VAL A 12 37.85 -37.80 -2.46
C VAL A 12 36.61 -37.11 -1.92
N VAL A 13 36.80 -36.00 -1.20
CA VAL A 13 35.69 -35.11 -0.80
C VAL A 13 35.35 -34.23 -2.00
N SER A 14 34.33 -34.60 -2.77
CA SER A 14 33.71 -33.70 -3.75
C SER A 14 33.00 -32.57 -3.00
N LEU A 15 33.53 -31.35 -3.07
CA LEU A 15 32.80 -30.15 -2.69
C LEU A 15 31.66 -29.92 -3.70
N LEU A 16 30.45 -30.33 -3.34
CA LEU A 16 29.23 -29.82 -3.98
C LEU A 16 29.11 -28.34 -3.62
N THR A 17 29.42 -27.44 -4.55
CA THR A 17 29.07 -26.03 -4.38
C THR A 17 27.56 -25.92 -4.50
N ALA A 18 26.86 -25.84 -3.37
CA ALA A 18 25.45 -25.47 -3.38
C ALA A 18 25.32 -24.08 -4.05
N PRO A 19 24.30 -23.85 -4.90
CA PRO A 19 24.04 -22.51 -5.41
C PRO A 19 23.82 -21.59 -4.21
N VAL A 20 24.60 -20.52 -4.13
CA VAL A 20 24.42 -19.46 -3.12
C VAL A 20 23.04 -18.87 -3.39
N ALA A 21 22.05 -19.27 -2.60
CA ALA A 21 20.75 -18.61 -2.62
C ALA A 21 21.01 -17.14 -2.29
N ASN A 22 20.67 -16.24 -3.21
CA ASN A 22 20.92 -14.81 -3.04
C ASN A 22 20.05 -14.29 -1.88
N ALA A 23 20.68 -14.08 -0.72
CA ALA A 23 20.00 -13.62 0.47
C ALA A 23 19.48 -12.19 0.28
N ALA A 24 18.29 -11.92 0.82
CA ALA A 24 17.76 -10.56 0.85
C ALA A 24 18.60 -9.69 1.79
N LEU A 25 19.07 -8.54 1.30
CA LEU A 25 19.91 -7.61 2.05
C LEU A 25 19.07 -6.44 2.59
N PRO A 26 19.31 -5.96 3.83
CA PRO A 26 18.65 -4.77 4.34
C PRO A 26 18.88 -3.53 3.47
N ALA A 27 17.82 -2.76 3.27
CA ALA A 27 17.79 -1.51 2.54
C ALA A 27 16.73 -0.58 3.13
N TYR A 28 16.56 0.61 2.53
CA TYR A 28 15.51 1.55 2.89
C TYR A 28 14.74 2.00 1.66
N PHE A 29 13.46 2.30 1.87
CA PHE A 29 12.59 2.89 0.87
C PHE A 29 12.09 4.23 1.37
N THR A 30 12.36 5.27 0.59
CA THR A 30 11.84 6.61 0.80
C THR A 30 10.82 6.92 -0.28
N TYR A 31 9.63 7.35 0.09
CA TYR A 31 8.66 7.90 -0.86
C TYR A 31 8.16 9.27 -0.44
N ILE A 32 7.88 10.08 -1.44
CA ILE A 32 7.32 11.43 -1.30
C ILE A 32 5.94 11.43 -1.98
N MET A 33 4.93 11.89 -1.24
CA MET A 33 3.57 12.03 -1.77
C MET A 33 3.46 13.28 -2.64
N ASP A 34 2.51 13.29 -3.57
CA ASP A 34 2.24 14.42 -4.46
C ASP A 34 1.85 15.71 -3.72
N GLY A 35 1.11 15.60 -2.62
CA GLY A 35 0.75 16.69 -1.70
C GLY A 35 1.83 17.06 -0.68
N GLY A 36 3.03 16.49 -0.81
CA GLY A 36 4.08 16.59 0.20
C GLY A 36 3.92 15.56 1.33
N GLY A 37 4.95 15.45 2.16
CA GLY A 37 5.10 14.36 3.11
C GLY A 37 6.09 13.32 2.60
N LYS A 38 7.03 12.96 3.46
CA LYS A 38 8.12 12.03 3.17
C LYS A 38 8.08 10.91 4.19
N VAL A 39 7.98 9.68 3.71
CA VAL A 39 8.00 8.48 4.54
C VAL A 39 9.26 7.70 4.21
N THR A 40 9.98 7.26 5.24
CA THR A 40 11.09 6.32 5.10
C THR A 40 10.75 5.05 5.86
N SER A 41 10.92 3.90 5.21
CA SER A 41 10.64 2.58 5.76
C SER A 41 11.78 1.62 5.48
N SER A 42 11.80 0.49 6.19
CA SER A 42 12.71 -0.60 5.88
C SER A 42 12.32 -1.25 4.54
N ALA A 43 13.34 -1.70 3.82
CA ALA A 43 13.22 -2.40 2.56
C ALA A 43 14.23 -3.55 2.51
N LEU A 44 14.11 -4.38 1.49
CA LEU A 44 15.05 -5.45 1.19
C LEU A 44 15.50 -5.35 -0.26
N VAL A 45 16.77 -5.58 -0.53
CA VAL A 45 17.26 -5.84 -1.88
C VAL A 45 17.42 -7.34 -2.07
N LYS A 46 16.75 -7.89 -3.07
CA LYS A 46 16.86 -9.30 -3.46
C LYS A 46 16.88 -9.38 -4.97
N ASP A 47 17.87 -10.10 -5.53
CA ASP A 47 18.05 -10.26 -6.97
C ASP A 47 18.08 -8.93 -7.75
N GLY A 48 18.74 -7.92 -7.16
CA GLY A 48 18.86 -6.58 -7.75
C GLY A 48 17.59 -5.72 -7.69
N MET A 49 16.51 -6.23 -7.09
CA MET A 49 15.24 -5.50 -6.93
C MET A 49 15.01 -5.09 -5.48
N THR A 50 14.43 -3.90 -5.29
CA THR A 50 14.00 -3.43 -3.98
C THR A 50 12.58 -3.90 -3.68
N TYR A 51 12.39 -4.48 -2.51
CA TYR A 51 11.12 -4.92 -1.97
C TYR A 51 10.80 -4.17 -0.69
N VAL A 52 9.51 -3.91 -0.48
CA VAL A 52 9.00 -3.16 0.67
C VAL A 52 7.88 -3.95 1.32
N SER A 53 7.72 -3.76 2.63
CA SER A 53 6.66 -4.43 3.36
C SER A 53 5.28 -3.95 2.86
N ALA A 54 4.34 -4.89 2.78
CA ALA A 54 2.95 -4.60 2.46
C ALA A 54 2.23 -3.77 3.54
N SER A 55 2.78 -3.60 4.74
CA SER A 55 2.05 -3.06 5.90
C SER A 55 2.24 -1.56 6.22
N HIS A 56 2.79 -0.75 5.31
CA HIS A 56 3.18 0.64 5.61
C HIS A 56 2.63 1.67 4.59
N TRP A 57 1.36 1.53 4.21
CA TRP A 57 0.74 2.31 3.13
C TRP A 57 -0.44 3.19 3.58
N GLU A 58 -0.63 3.33 4.89
CA GLU A 58 -1.67 4.15 5.50
C GLU A 58 -1.52 5.62 5.12
N ALA A 59 -0.27 6.11 4.98
CA ALA A 59 0.00 7.48 4.52
C ALA A 59 -0.46 7.75 3.08
N ALA A 60 -0.56 6.70 2.25
CA ALA A 60 -1.15 6.77 0.91
C ALA A 60 -2.69 6.58 0.94
N GLY A 61 -3.29 6.44 2.12
CA GLY A 61 -4.73 6.20 2.29
C GLY A 61 -5.16 4.78 1.95
N LEU A 62 -4.25 3.80 2.02
CA LEU A 62 -4.55 2.41 1.70
C LEU A 62 -4.74 1.58 2.96
N LYS A 63 -5.84 0.85 3.00
CA LYS A 63 -6.01 -0.30 3.89
C LYS A 63 -5.38 -1.52 3.24
N VAL A 64 -4.59 -2.27 4.00
CA VAL A 64 -3.97 -3.50 3.51
C VAL A 64 -4.53 -4.70 4.25
N VAL A 65 -4.96 -5.71 3.50
CA VAL A 65 -5.42 -7.00 4.01
C VAL A 65 -4.51 -8.08 3.49
N TRP A 66 -3.83 -8.78 4.41
CA TRP A 66 -2.99 -9.92 4.10
C TRP A 66 -3.71 -11.23 4.43
N ASP A 67 -4.13 -11.94 3.39
CA ASP A 67 -4.68 -13.29 3.49
C ASP A 67 -3.55 -14.32 3.41
N LYS A 68 -3.07 -14.76 4.58
CA LYS A 68 -2.02 -15.77 4.70
C LYS A 68 -2.41 -17.10 4.06
N SER A 69 -3.67 -17.49 4.14
CA SER A 69 -4.13 -18.81 3.67
C SER A 69 -4.08 -18.92 2.14
N HIS A 70 -4.45 -17.83 1.44
CA HIS A 70 -4.38 -17.76 -0.02
C HIS A 70 -3.09 -17.11 -0.53
N GLN A 71 -2.20 -16.69 0.39
CA GLN A 71 -0.98 -15.96 0.14
C GLN A 71 -1.19 -14.71 -0.73
N ARG A 72 -2.26 -13.97 -0.46
CA ARG A 72 -2.71 -12.82 -1.24
C ARG A 72 -2.82 -11.56 -0.39
N ALA A 73 -2.21 -10.47 -0.84
CA ALA A 73 -2.43 -9.15 -0.25
C ALA A 73 -3.34 -8.32 -1.15
N GLU A 74 -4.28 -7.60 -0.53
CA GLU A 74 -5.09 -6.57 -1.16
C GLU A 74 -4.84 -5.21 -0.51
N PHE A 75 -4.59 -4.19 -1.33
CA PHE A 75 -4.50 -2.80 -0.93
C PHE A 75 -5.72 -2.08 -1.50
N THR A 76 -6.49 -1.44 -0.63
CA THR A 76 -7.74 -0.76 -1.00
C THR A 76 -7.75 0.65 -0.47
N GLY A 77 -8.04 1.62 -1.35
CA GLY A 77 -8.28 3.03 -1.03
C GLY A 77 -9.42 3.57 -1.89
N TRP A 78 -9.66 4.87 -1.82
CA TRP A 78 -10.71 5.50 -2.63
C TRP A 78 -10.45 5.32 -4.13
N GLY A 79 -11.36 4.61 -4.81
CA GLY A 79 -11.24 4.31 -6.23
C GLY A 79 -10.01 3.47 -6.59
N LYS A 80 -9.33 2.84 -5.62
CA LYS A 80 -8.07 2.13 -5.84
C LYS A 80 -8.09 0.72 -5.27
N LYS A 81 -7.74 -0.25 -6.10
CA LYS A 81 -7.55 -1.65 -5.70
C LYS A 81 -6.30 -2.25 -6.32
N ILE A 82 -5.40 -2.73 -5.46
CA ILE A 82 -4.19 -3.45 -5.86
C ILE A 82 -4.23 -4.83 -5.22
N ALA A 83 -3.89 -5.88 -5.94
CA ALA A 83 -3.68 -7.20 -5.36
C ALA A 83 -2.41 -7.85 -5.88
N VAL A 84 -1.71 -8.54 -4.98
CA VAL A 84 -0.51 -9.33 -5.29
C VAL A 84 -0.59 -10.68 -4.58
N ARG A 85 0.09 -11.68 -5.16
CA ARG A 85 0.14 -13.03 -4.61
C ARG A 85 1.59 -13.53 -4.55
N ILE A 86 1.96 -14.23 -3.49
CA ILE A 86 3.26 -14.90 -3.41
C ILE A 86 3.43 -15.86 -4.60
N GLY A 87 4.63 -15.93 -5.15
CA GLY A 87 4.95 -16.82 -6.27
C GLY A 87 4.50 -16.32 -7.65
N SER A 88 3.70 -15.25 -7.71
CA SER A 88 3.21 -14.67 -8.96
C SER A 88 4.01 -13.43 -9.36
N LYS A 89 4.42 -13.34 -10.62
CA LYS A 89 4.90 -12.08 -11.24
C LYS A 89 3.76 -11.18 -11.71
N GLN A 90 2.52 -11.64 -11.62
CA GLN A 90 1.33 -10.86 -11.96
C GLN A 90 0.69 -10.30 -10.70
N GLY A 91 0.30 -9.03 -10.78
CA GLY A 91 -0.62 -8.36 -9.86
C GLY A 91 -1.92 -7.98 -10.57
N VAL A 92 -2.88 -7.50 -9.78
CA VAL A 92 -4.13 -6.91 -10.28
C VAL A 92 -4.14 -5.45 -9.87
N LEU A 93 -4.35 -4.55 -10.83
CA LEU A 93 -4.51 -3.11 -10.62
C LEU A 93 -5.86 -2.70 -11.18
N ASP A 94 -6.77 -2.28 -10.31
CA ASP A 94 -8.10 -1.77 -10.67
C ASP A 94 -8.84 -2.73 -11.62
N GLY A 95 -8.76 -4.03 -11.31
CA GLY A 95 -9.38 -5.12 -12.07
C GLY A 95 -8.58 -5.64 -13.28
N LYS A 96 -7.45 -5.00 -13.63
CA LYS A 96 -6.61 -5.39 -14.76
C LYS A 96 -5.36 -6.13 -14.31
N LEU A 97 -4.98 -7.18 -15.03
CA LEU A 97 -3.71 -7.87 -14.80
C LEU A 97 -2.53 -6.99 -15.25
N VAL A 98 -1.52 -6.90 -14.39
CA VAL A 98 -0.31 -6.11 -14.61
C VAL A 98 0.92 -6.90 -14.14
N ASN A 99 2.06 -6.68 -14.80
CA ASN A 99 3.31 -7.30 -14.37
C ASN A 99 3.86 -6.57 -13.15
N ALA A 100 4.15 -7.30 -12.07
CA ALA A 100 4.76 -6.77 -10.85
C ALA A 100 6.28 -6.64 -10.93
N GLU A 101 6.89 -7.10 -12.04
CA GLU A 101 8.33 -7.12 -12.34
C GLU A 101 9.19 -7.98 -11.40
N GLY A 102 8.74 -8.24 -10.17
CA GLY A 102 9.31 -9.19 -9.22
C GLY A 102 8.24 -10.10 -8.63
N VAL A 103 8.68 -11.09 -7.85
CA VAL A 103 7.79 -12.06 -7.20
C VAL A 103 7.65 -11.69 -5.73
N PRO A 104 6.44 -11.36 -5.23
CA PRO A 104 6.22 -11.14 -3.81
C PRO A 104 6.62 -12.38 -3.01
N PHE A 105 7.20 -12.16 -1.83
CA PHE A 105 7.64 -13.24 -0.95
C PHE A 105 7.41 -12.89 0.51
N GLU A 106 7.32 -13.92 1.35
CA GLU A 106 7.29 -13.74 2.80
C GLU A 106 8.69 -13.92 3.38
N LEU A 107 9.07 -13.05 4.30
CA LEU A 107 10.28 -13.20 5.12
C LEU A 107 9.94 -12.80 6.55
N ASN A 108 10.24 -13.67 7.52
CA ASN A 108 9.99 -13.45 8.94
C ASN A 108 8.53 -13.02 9.26
N GLY A 109 7.55 -13.64 8.60
CA GLY A 109 6.13 -13.35 8.82
C GLY A 109 5.62 -12.07 8.16
N GLN A 110 6.46 -11.34 7.40
CA GLN A 110 6.11 -10.12 6.68
C GLN A 110 6.11 -10.37 5.18
N LEU A 111 5.06 -9.87 4.50
CA LEU A 111 4.99 -9.88 3.04
C LEU A 111 5.80 -8.72 2.46
N TYR A 112 6.70 -9.06 1.53
CA TYR A 112 7.51 -8.12 0.76
C TYR A 112 7.05 -8.10 -0.69
N VAL A 113 6.83 -6.91 -1.22
CA VAL A 113 6.30 -6.65 -2.57
C VAL A 113 7.30 -5.78 -3.33
N PRO A 114 7.49 -5.99 -4.65
CA PRO A 114 8.36 -5.13 -5.45
C PRO A 114 7.99 -3.64 -5.29
N ALA A 115 8.96 -2.82 -4.85
CA ALA A 115 8.71 -1.41 -4.55
C ALA A 115 8.24 -0.64 -5.78
N ARG A 116 8.86 -0.90 -6.93
CA ARG A 116 8.51 -0.26 -8.21
C ARG A 116 7.08 -0.56 -8.64
N PHE A 117 6.60 -1.78 -8.42
CA PHE A 117 5.22 -2.14 -8.71
C PHE A 117 4.24 -1.29 -7.91
N LEU A 118 4.46 -1.14 -6.60
CA LEU A 118 3.61 -0.31 -5.74
C LEU A 118 3.72 1.17 -6.10
N VAL A 119 4.93 1.68 -6.35
CA VAL A 119 5.15 3.08 -6.80
C VAL A 119 4.35 3.38 -8.07
N ASN A 120 4.49 2.55 -9.11
CA ASN A 120 3.78 2.72 -10.38
C ASN A 120 2.26 2.58 -10.19
N SER A 121 1.83 1.62 -9.38
CA SER A 121 0.41 1.40 -9.07
C SER A 121 -0.22 2.63 -8.42
N LEU A 122 0.56 3.41 -7.65
CA LEU A 122 0.13 4.63 -6.98
C LEU A 122 0.42 5.91 -7.78
N GLY A 123 0.77 5.79 -9.06
CA GLY A 123 1.04 6.93 -9.95
C GLY A 123 2.37 7.64 -9.69
N GLY A 124 3.19 7.12 -8.78
CA GLY A 124 4.50 7.67 -8.47
C GLY A 124 5.55 7.32 -9.51
N THR A 125 6.71 7.94 -9.38
CA THR A 125 7.89 7.70 -10.22
C THR A 125 9.11 7.42 -9.35
N THR A 126 9.95 6.49 -9.80
CA THR A 126 11.24 6.22 -9.15
C THR A 126 12.23 7.32 -9.53
N VAL A 127 12.91 7.86 -8.52
CA VAL A 127 13.85 8.98 -8.68
C VAL A 127 15.30 8.48 -8.66
N SER A 128 15.66 7.63 -7.70
CA SER A 128 17.05 7.24 -7.51
C SER A 128 17.25 5.97 -6.68
N TRP A 129 18.44 5.40 -6.80
CA TRP A 129 19.00 4.39 -5.91
C TRP A 129 20.37 4.87 -5.39
N ASP A 130 20.51 5.05 -4.09
CA ASP A 130 21.79 5.29 -3.43
C ASP A 130 22.38 3.95 -2.99
N ALA A 131 23.39 3.45 -3.69
CA ALA A 131 24.00 2.15 -3.42
C ALA A 131 24.77 2.11 -2.10
N THR A 132 25.37 3.22 -1.69
CA THR A 132 26.16 3.32 -0.45
C THR A 132 25.25 3.23 0.76
N LYS A 133 24.13 3.95 0.73
CA LYS A 133 23.14 3.97 1.83
C LYS A 133 22.05 2.92 1.68
N ARG A 134 21.99 2.24 0.52
CA ARG A 134 20.94 1.29 0.11
C ARG A 134 19.55 1.91 0.19
N ILE A 135 19.38 3.13 -0.33
CA ILE A 135 18.10 3.85 -0.30
C ILE A 135 17.49 3.92 -1.70
N TYR A 136 16.30 3.34 -1.85
CA TYR A 136 15.46 3.51 -3.03
C TYR A 136 14.50 4.68 -2.82
N THR A 137 14.52 5.67 -3.71
CA THR A 137 13.70 6.88 -3.56
C THR A 137 12.67 6.98 -4.68
N ALA A 138 11.41 7.22 -4.30
CA ALA A 138 10.30 7.51 -5.21
C ALA A 138 9.59 8.82 -4.83
N THR A 139 8.88 9.42 -5.79
CA THR A 139 8.14 10.67 -5.60
C THR A 139 6.83 10.67 -6.38
N GLY A 140 5.94 11.61 -6.05
CA GLY A 140 4.67 11.82 -6.75
C GLY A 140 3.64 10.72 -6.48
N LEU A 141 3.76 10.00 -5.37
CA LEU A 141 2.76 9.00 -5.01
C LEU A 141 1.44 9.71 -4.71
N LEU A 142 0.37 9.26 -5.35
CA LEU A 142 -0.97 9.80 -5.14
C LEU A 142 -1.55 9.30 -3.82
N SER A 143 -2.30 10.18 -3.13
CA SER A 143 -3.12 9.80 -1.99
C SER A 143 -4.50 9.30 -2.43
N PHE A 144 -4.94 8.19 -1.82
CA PHE A 144 -6.26 7.58 -1.99
C PHE A 144 -7.07 7.64 -0.68
N ALA A 145 -6.69 8.55 0.22
CA ALA A 145 -7.34 8.71 1.51
C ALA A 145 -8.78 9.21 1.34
N SER A 146 -9.69 8.58 2.05
CA SER A 146 -11.10 8.99 2.11
C SER A 146 -11.64 8.83 3.51
N ALA A 147 -12.77 9.49 3.77
CA ALA A 147 -13.60 9.23 4.94
C ALA A 147 -14.99 8.84 4.46
N SER A 148 -15.62 7.89 5.15
CA SER A 148 -16.94 7.38 4.76
C SER A 148 -17.85 7.18 5.95
N ALA A 149 -19.16 7.35 5.73
CA ALA A 149 -20.19 6.99 6.68
C ALA A 149 -21.43 6.43 5.96
N GLN A 150 -22.18 5.58 6.62
CA GLN A 150 -23.41 5.00 6.08
C GLN A 150 -24.65 5.67 6.67
N PHE A 151 -25.64 5.93 5.83
CA PHE A 151 -26.93 6.44 6.25
C PHE A 151 -28.03 6.00 5.29
N GLY A 152 -29.14 5.47 5.82
CA GLY A 152 -30.30 5.09 5.02
C GLY A 152 -30.00 4.05 3.92
N GLY A 153 -29.08 3.12 4.17
CA GLY A 153 -28.66 2.09 3.19
C GLY A 153 -27.74 2.60 2.09
N SER A 154 -27.32 3.86 2.13
CA SER A 154 -26.32 4.43 1.22
C SER A 154 -25.01 4.70 1.95
N THR A 155 -23.90 4.71 1.22
CA THR A 155 -22.57 5.10 1.72
C THR A 155 -22.20 6.47 1.18
N TYR A 156 -21.85 7.38 2.08
CA TYR A 156 -21.33 8.70 1.77
C TYR A 156 -19.82 8.64 1.90
N THR A 157 -19.09 8.99 0.86
CA THR A 157 -17.62 8.95 0.86
C THR A 157 -17.07 10.26 0.38
N VAL A 158 -16.17 10.86 1.14
CA VAL A 158 -15.43 12.04 0.71
C VAL A 158 -14.00 11.66 0.36
N ASP A 159 -13.58 12.03 -0.84
CA ASP A 159 -12.17 12.03 -1.24
C ASP A 159 -11.47 13.15 -0.47
N LYS A 160 -10.54 12.80 0.43
CA LYS A 160 -9.85 13.80 1.27
C LYS A 160 -8.95 14.71 0.44
N LYS A 161 -8.47 14.28 -0.72
CA LYS A 161 -7.59 15.09 -1.56
C LYS A 161 -8.37 16.20 -2.26
N THR A 162 -9.52 15.86 -2.84
CA THR A 162 -10.28 16.81 -3.67
C THR A 162 -11.43 17.49 -2.93
N GLY A 163 -11.88 16.93 -1.81
CA GLY A 163 -13.11 17.35 -1.13
C GLY A 163 -14.37 16.94 -1.90
N SER A 164 -14.27 16.07 -2.90
CA SER A 164 -15.43 15.58 -3.63
C SER A 164 -16.19 14.57 -2.76
N LEU A 165 -17.46 14.86 -2.49
CA LEU A 165 -18.37 13.99 -1.76
C LEU A 165 -19.21 13.16 -2.74
N TYR A 166 -19.22 11.85 -2.53
CA TYR A 166 -19.94 10.88 -3.33
C TYR A 166 -21.00 10.16 -2.51
N LEU A 167 -22.07 9.75 -3.17
CA LEU A 167 -23.05 8.80 -2.66
C LEU A 167 -22.91 7.50 -3.43
N THR A 168 -22.82 6.39 -2.72
CA THR A 168 -23.02 5.06 -3.26
C THR A 168 -24.34 4.51 -2.73
N ASP A 169 -25.29 4.24 -3.62
CA ASP A 169 -26.59 3.70 -3.24
C ASP A 169 -26.50 2.21 -2.83
N SER A 170 -27.62 1.63 -2.40
CA SER A 170 -27.70 0.23 -1.99
C SER A 170 -27.46 -0.77 -3.13
N ALA A 171 -27.57 -0.33 -4.39
CA ALA A 171 -27.26 -1.13 -5.57
C ALA A 171 -25.78 -0.99 -5.99
N GLY A 172 -25.00 -0.14 -5.31
CA GLY A 172 -23.59 0.08 -5.59
C GLY A 172 -23.31 1.17 -6.62
N HIS A 173 -24.31 1.94 -7.07
CA HIS A 173 -24.07 3.03 -8.01
C HIS A 173 -23.51 4.24 -7.27
N THR A 174 -22.32 4.69 -7.68
CA THR A 174 -21.67 5.88 -7.15
C THR A 174 -21.95 7.10 -8.00
N ARG A 175 -22.36 8.21 -7.38
CA ARG A 175 -22.48 9.53 -8.02
C ARG A 175 -21.88 10.64 -7.16
N LEU A 176 -21.36 11.69 -7.81
CA LEU A 176 -20.95 12.91 -7.13
C LEU A 176 -22.19 13.60 -6.54
N LEU A 177 -22.13 13.96 -5.26
CA LEU A 177 -23.14 14.76 -4.58
C LEU A 177 -22.76 16.23 -4.54
N ALA A 178 -21.53 16.52 -4.13
CA ALA A 178 -21.04 17.88 -3.94
C ALA A 178 -19.53 17.94 -4.03
N ASN A 179 -18.99 19.12 -4.31
CA ASN A 179 -17.58 19.42 -4.15
C ASN A 179 -17.44 20.43 -3.00
N LEU A 180 -16.73 20.03 -1.95
CA LEU A 180 -16.50 20.85 -0.75
C LEU A 180 -15.46 21.96 -0.99
N GLY A 181 -14.79 21.97 -2.14
CA GLY A 181 -13.90 23.04 -2.58
C GLY A 181 -12.58 23.12 -1.82
N SER A 182 -12.17 22.08 -1.09
CA SER A 182 -10.84 21.99 -0.50
C SER A 182 -10.43 20.56 -0.15
N GLN A 183 -9.12 20.35 -0.08
CA GLN A 183 -8.53 19.22 0.64
C GLN A 183 -9.04 19.19 2.08
N LEU A 184 -9.24 17.99 2.60
CA LEU A 184 -9.56 17.71 4.00
C LEU A 184 -8.31 17.15 4.67
N PHE A 185 -7.93 17.75 5.79
CA PHE A 185 -6.62 17.54 6.37
C PHE A 185 -6.59 16.29 7.24
N ASP A 186 -7.60 16.07 8.08
CA ASP A 186 -7.44 15.14 9.19
C ASP A 186 -8.73 14.35 9.51
N ALA A 187 -9.34 14.53 10.69
CA ALA A 187 -10.48 13.72 11.10
C ALA A 187 -11.79 14.30 10.53
N VAL A 188 -12.39 13.57 9.57
CA VAL A 188 -13.67 13.96 8.98
C VAL A 188 -14.81 13.24 9.68
N GLN A 189 -15.70 14.01 10.31
CA GLN A 189 -16.90 13.52 10.98
C GLN A 189 -18.13 13.76 10.11
N PHE A 190 -19.05 12.79 10.10
CA PHE A 190 -20.33 12.87 9.39
C PHE A 190 -21.47 12.97 10.40
N ASN A 191 -22.30 14.00 10.27
CA ASN A 191 -23.53 14.15 11.05
C ASN A 191 -24.73 14.22 10.11
N PHE A 192 -25.66 13.28 10.28
CA PHE A 192 -26.87 13.16 9.45
C PHE A 192 -28.10 13.56 10.26
N GLN A 193 -28.87 14.51 9.74
CA GLN A 193 -30.10 14.99 10.38
C GLN A 193 -31.25 15.01 9.39
N LYS A 194 -32.37 14.35 9.72
CA LYS A 194 -33.60 14.46 8.93
C LYS A 194 -34.42 15.65 9.40
N THR A 195 -34.90 16.44 8.46
CA THR A 195 -35.88 17.49 8.73
C THR A 195 -37.28 16.89 8.95
N PRO A 196 -38.19 17.64 9.60
CA PRO A 196 -39.60 17.24 9.67
C PRO A 196 -40.27 17.02 8.31
N LYS A 197 -39.74 17.64 7.24
CA LYS A 197 -40.22 17.48 5.85
C LYS A 197 -39.51 16.36 5.09
N GLY A 198 -38.64 15.59 5.74
CA GLY A 198 -37.95 14.43 5.14
C GLY A 198 -36.65 14.74 4.39
N LEU A 199 -36.24 16.01 4.27
CA LEU A 199 -34.92 16.37 3.73
C LEU A 199 -33.79 15.88 4.65
N LEU A 200 -32.63 15.56 4.07
CA LEU A 200 -31.44 15.15 4.78
C LEU A 200 -30.43 16.29 4.83
N TYR A 201 -30.16 16.81 6.03
CA TYR A 201 -29.00 17.63 6.30
C TYR A 201 -27.79 16.74 6.59
N LEU A 202 -26.77 16.83 5.75
CA LEU A 202 -25.48 16.23 6.01
C LEU A 202 -24.49 17.33 6.36
N THR A 203 -23.95 17.29 7.58
CA THR A 203 -22.82 18.11 8.00
C THR A 203 -21.54 17.28 8.02
N LEU A 204 -20.52 17.71 7.28
CA LEU A 204 -19.16 17.20 7.43
C LEU A 204 -18.34 18.19 8.25
N THR A 205 -17.59 17.69 9.23
CA THR A 205 -16.63 18.47 10.02
C THR A 205 -15.23 17.92 9.79
N ASP A 206 -14.33 18.71 9.20
CA ASP A 206 -12.88 18.42 9.17
C ASP A 206 -12.25 19.03 10.42
N VAL A 207 -11.80 18.18 11.34
CA VAL A 207 -11.15 18.57 12.59
C VAL A 207 -9.64 18.42 12.42
N TYR A 208 -8.89 19.53 12.42
CA TYR A 208 -7.49 19.54 12.00
C TYR A 208 -6.56 20.45 12.83
N GLY A 209 -5.26 20.22 12.65
CA GLY A 209 -4.16 20.85 13.40
C GLY A 209 -4.05 20.26 14.80
N GLU A 210 -2.88 20.31 15.45
CA GLU A 210 -2.76 19.93 16.86
C GLU A 210 -3.17 21.13 17.74
N PRO A 211 -4.02 21.00 18.78
CA PRO A 211 -4.57 19.78 19.37
C PRO A 211 -6.03 19.45 18.93
N HIS A 212 -6.33 19.58 17.63
CA HIS A 212 -7.62 19.31 16.97
C HIS A 212 -8.74 20.29 17.33
N ILE A 213 -8.42 21.59 17.32
CA ILE A 213 -9.37 22.66 17.65
C ILE A 213 -9.93 23.40 16.44
N ASN A 214 -9.34 23.22 15.25
CA ASN A 214 -9.83 23.88 14.03
C ASN A 214 -10.87 23.00 13.36
N ASN A 215 -11.97 23.61 12.94
CA ASN A 215 -13.08 22.93 12.31
C ASN A 215 -13.48 23.63 11.01
N LYS A 216 -13.75 22.84 9.97
CA LYS A 216 -14.43 23.32 8.77
C LYS A 216 -15.72 22.54 8.55
N TRP A 217 -16.82 23.26 8.43
CA TRP A 217 -18.16 22.68 8.28
C TRP A 217 -18.68 22.79 6.85
N TYR A 218 -19.34 21.74 6.41
CA TYR A 218 -20.00 21.69 5.11
C TYR A 218 -21.40 21.12 5.28
N THR A 219 -22.42 21.89 4.89
CA THR A 219 -23.82 21.47 4.98
C THR A 219 -24.40 21.31 3.59
N ILE A 220 -25.00 20.16 3.33
CA ILE A 220 -25.64 19.80 2.06
C ILE A 220 -27.10 19.45 2.35
N ASN A 221 -28.01 19.94 1.50
CA ASN A 221 -29.47 19.80 1.61
C ASN A 221 -30.05 19.01 0.46
#